data_AF-A0A4P5V5H2-F1
#
_entry.id   AF-A0A4P5V5H2-F1
#
_cell.length_a   1.000
_cell.length_b   1.000
_cell.length_c   1.000
_cell.angle_alpha   90.00
_cell.angle_beta   90.00
_cell.angle_gamma   90.00
#
_symmetry.space_group_name_H-M   'P 1'
#
loop_
_entity.id
_entity.type
_entity.pdbx_description
1 polymer ?
#
loop_
_entity_poly.entity_id
_entity_poly.type
_entity_poly.pdbx_seq_one_letter_code
_entity_poly.pdbx_strand_id
1 'polypeptide(L)'
;MPNPREIIESRIGIQGIEELHDQRRHLVATSALLRARHGPFGTWEAIRKSSLSTIRSHARAQHLAAGTKVTEAALDDVAHVAQDYKVLVATATEERAELAVIDNQIMDINDLIYRDNTLIFHLTAESKLQ
;
A
#
# COMPACT_ATOMS: atom_id res chain seq x y z
N MET A 1 12.66 -18.34 -31.99
CA MET A 1 14.06 -18.01 -31.66
C MET A 1 14.03 -17.26 -30.33
N PRO A 2 14.90 -17.60 -29.36
CA PRO A 2 14.98 -16.86 -28.10
C PRO A 2 15.33 -15.41 -28.37
N ASN A 3 14.77 -14.49 -27.58
CA ASN A 3 15.01 -13.07 -27.74
C ASN A 3 16.52 -12.79 -27.51
N PRO A 4 17.22 -12.06 -28.39
CA PRO A 4 18.63 -11.73 -28.19
C PRO A 4 18.96 -11.16 -26.81
N ARG A 5 18.02 -10.45 -26.18
CA ARG A 5 18.15 -9.96 -24.81
C ARG A 5 18.23 -11.09 -23.78
N GLU A 6 17.33 -12.07 -23.86
CA GLU A 6 17.26 -13.21 -22.91
C GLU A 6 18.55 -14.03 -22.92
N ILE A 7 19.19 -14.14 -24.09
CA ILE A 7 20.49 -14.82 -24.25
C ILE A 7 21.58 -14.05 -23.48
N ILE A 8 21.57 -12.71 -23.54
CA ILE A 8 22.55 -11.86 -22.84
C ILE A 8 22.30 -11.91 -21.32
N GLU A 9 21.05 -11.80 -20.89
CA GLU A 9 20.65 -11.86 -19.47
C GLU A 9 21.08 -13.20 -18.85
N SER A 10 20.79 -14.31 -19.53
CA SER A 10 21.20 -15.66 -19.11
C SER A 10 22.72 -15.81 -19.03
N ARG A 11 23.46 -15.26 -20.00
CA ARG A 11 24.93 -15.34 -20.02
C ARG A 11 25.58 -14.57 -18.87
N ILE A 12 24.98 -13.44 -18.46
CA ILE A 12 25.50 -12.59 -17.38
C ILE A 12 24.97 -13.07 -16.01
N GLY A 13 24.03 -14.01 -15.98
CA GLY A 13 23.49 -14.59 -14.74
C GLY A 13 22.55 -13.63 -13.99
N ILE A 14 21.90 -12.71 -14.70
CA ILE A 14 20.92 -11.78 -14.14
C ILE A 14 19.50 -12.26 -14.42
N GLN A 15 18.55 -11.84 -13.57
CA GLN A 15 17.14 -12.12 -13.79
C GLN A 15 16.64 -11.39 -15.04
N GLY A 16 15.73 -12.01 -15.79
CA GLY A 16 15.19 -11.42 -17.01
C GLY A 16 14.40 -10.14 -16.70
N ILE A 17 14.63 -9.07 -17.45
CA ILE A 17 14.00 -7.77 -17.17
C ILE A 17 12.47 -7.81 -17.32
N GLU A 18 11.94 -8.66 -18.22
CA GLU A 18 10.48 -8.82 -18.37
C GLU A 18 9.88 -9.49 -17.14
N GLU A 19 10.58 -10.46 -16.57
CA GLU A 19 10.12 -11.13 -15.36
C GLU A 19 10.04 -10.14 -14.19
N LEU A 20 11.08 -9.30 -14.02
CA LEU A 20 11.08 -8.22 -13.04
C LEU A 20 9.94 -7.21 -13.30
N HIS A 21 9.71 -6.84 -14.56
CA HIS A 21 8.60 -5.95 -14.91
C HIS A 21 7.22 -6.58 -14.68
N ASP A 22 7.07 -7.88 -14.93
CA ASP A 22 5.84 -8.63 -14.65
C ASP A 22 5.57 -8.72 -13.15
N GLN A 23 6.58 -9.06 -12.35
CA GLN A 23 6.49 -9.05 -10.90
C GLN A 23 6.07 -7.67 -10.37
N ARG A 24 6.71 -6.61 -10.88
CA ARG A 24 6.34 -5.23 -10.53
C ARG A 24 4.90 -4.89 -10.94
N ARG A 25 4.48 -5.24 -12.16
CA ARG A 25 3.11 -5.01 -12.65
C ARG A 25 2.09 -5.70 -11.75
N HIS A 26 2.39 -6.94 -11.36
CA HIS A 26 1.54 -7.72 -10.46
C HIS A 26 1.39 -7.02 -9.10
N LEU A 27 2.50 -6.62 -8.47
CA LEU A 27 2.49 -5.91 -7.18
C LEU A 27 1.75 -4.57 -7.23
N VAL A 28 1.89 -3.83 -8.34
CA VAL A 28 1.13 -2.59 -8.56
C VAL A 28 -0.37 -2.86 -8.69
N ALA A 29 -0.75 -3.94 -9.37
CA ALA A 29 -2.16 -4.32 -9.53
C ALA A 29 -2.78 -4.78 -8.19
N THR A 30 -2.06 -5.59 -7.41
CA THR A 30 -2.55 -6.10 -6.11
C THR A 30 -2.67 -5.00 -5.06
N SER A 31 -1.78 -4.00 -5.09
CA SER A 31 -1.83 -2.87 -4.15
C SER A 31 -2.81 -1.75 -4.54
N ALA A 32 -3.48 -1.83 -5.71
CA ALA A 32 -4.29 -0.73 -6.23
C ALA A 32 -5.42 -0.29 -5.26
N LEU A 33 -6.13 -1.25 -4.66
CA LEU A 33 -7.21 -0.96 -3.70
C LEU A 33 -6.66 -0.37 -2.40
N LEU A 34 -5.56 -0.92 -1.88
CA LEU A 34 -4.89 -0.40 -0.69
C LEU A 34 -4.41 1.03 -0.91
N ARG A 35 -3.85 1.35 -2.08
CA ARG A 35 -3.45 2.72 -2.45
C ARG A 35 -4.64 3.66 -2.62
N ALA A 36 -5.75 3.21 -3.22
CA ALA A 36 -6.97 4.00 -3.33
C ALA A 36 -7.58 4.33 -1.96
N ARG A 37 -7.39 3.46 -0.97
CA ARG A 37 -7.87 3.68 0.40
C ARG A 37 -6.89 4.50 1.24
N HIS A 38 -5.61 4.14 1.27
CA HIS A 38 -4.62 4.62 2.24
C HIS A 38 -3.53 5.52 1.64
N GLY A 39 -3.42 5.59 0.31
CA GLY A 39 -2.44 6.41 -0.39
C GLY A 39 -2.77 7.91 -0.40
N PRO A 40 -1.97 8.72 -1.11
CA PRO A 40 -2.26 10.13 -1.34
C PRO A 40 -3.64 10.29 -1.98
N PHE A 41 -4.44 11.22 -1.44
CA PHE A 41 -5.84 11.42 -1.85
C PHE A 41 -6.75 10.19 -1.62
N GLY A 42 -6.33 9.29 -0.73
CA GLY A 42 -7.10 8.11 -0.35
C GLY A 42 -8.38 8.43 0.42
N THR A 43 -9.24 7.43 0.54
CA THR A 43 -10.58 7.55 1.14
C THR A 43 -10.65 7.24 2.64
N TRP A 44 -9.57 6.74 3.24
CA TRP A 44 -9.54 6.30 4.64
C TRP A 44 -10.06 7.34 5.63
N GLU A 45 -9.61 8.59 5.55
CA GLU A 45 -10.03 9.61 6.52
C GLU A 45 -11.53 9.96 6.38
N ALA A 46 -12.08 9.90 5.16
CA ALA A 46 -13.51 10.08 4.95
C ALA A 46 -14.32 8.92 5.56
N ILE A 47 -13.86 7.67 5.38
CA ILE A 47 -14.45 6.48 5.98
C ILE A 47 -14.41 6.57 7.51
N ARG A 48 -13.25 6.92 8.07
CA ARG A 48 -13.04 7.08 9.51
C ARG A 48 -13.99 8.12 10.12
N LYS A 49 -14.08 9.31 9.50
CA LYS A 49 -14.99 10.38 9.95
C LYS A 49 -16.45 9.96 9.86
N SER A 50 -16.83 9.26 8.80
CA SER A 50 -18.19 8.74 8.63
C SER A 50 -18.54 7.73 9.73
N SER A 51 -17.64 6.80 10.04
CA SER A 51 -17.83 5.82 11.13
C SER A 51 -18.03 6.49 12.49
N LEU A 52 -17.14 7.43 12.87
CA LEU A 52 -17.27 8.18 14.12
C LEU A 52 -18.58 8.96 14.18
N SER A 53 -18.97 9.61 13.08
CA SER A 53 -20.23 10.36 12.99
C SER A 53 -21.45 9.46 13.22
N THR A 54 -21.46 8.27 12.61
CA THR A 54 -22.52 7.27 12.79
C THR A 54 -22.62 6.81 14.24
N ILE A 55 -21.49 6.45 14.86
CA ILE A 55 -21.47 5.98 16.26
C ILE A 55 -21.94 7.09 17.21
N ARG A 56 -21.46 8.32 17.03
CA ARG A 56 -21.91 9.49 17.81
C ARG A 56 -23.41 9.75 17.66
N SER A 57 -23.93 9.64 16.45
CA SER A 57 -25.35 9.86 16.18
C SER A 57 -26.22 8.79 16.86
N HIS A 58 -25.79 7.54 16.83
CA HIS A 58 -26.46 6.45 17.52
C HIS A 58 -26.44 6.64 19.05
N ALA A 59 -25.27 6.93 19.63
CA ALA A 59 -25.14 7.21 21.06
C ALA A 59 -26.01 8.40 21.50
N ARG A 60 -26.05 9.48 20.69
CA ARG A 60 -26.93 10.63 20.95
C ARG A 60 -28.40 10.24 20.96
N ALA A 61 -28.84 9.43 19.99
CA ALA A 61 -30.22 8.95 19.93
C ALA A 61 -30.59 8.10 21.17
N GLN A 62 -29.67 7.25 21.65
CA GLN A 62 -29.85 6.47 22.87
C GLN A 62 -30.01 7.35 24.11
N HIS A 63 -29.15 8.36 24.27
CA HIS A 63 -29.25 9.31 25.39
C HIS A 63 -30.54 10.13 25.37
N LEU A 64 -30.97 10.57 24.17
CA LEU A 64 -32.22 11.28 23.97
C LEU A 64 -33.42 10.41 24.33
N ALA A 65 -33.45 9.15 23.89
CA ALA A 65 -34.49 8.20 24.22
C ALA A 65 -34.55 7.90 25.74
N ALA A 66 -33.41 7.93 26.41
CA ALA A 66 -33.31 7.79 27.87
C ALA A 66 -33.64 9.09 28.65
N GLY A 67 -33.91 10.21 27.97
CA GLY A 67 -34.18 11.50 28.61
C GLY A 67 -32.95 12.13 29.29
N THR A 68 -31.75 11.68 28.93
CA THR A 68 -30.49 12.14 29.53
C THR A 68 -29.80 13.19 28.65
N LYS A 69 -29.27 14.24 29.28
CA LYS A 69 -28.39 15.20 28.60
C LYS A 69 -26.99 14.59 28.48
N VAL A 70 -26.38 14.69 27.32
CA VAL A 70 -25.01 14.24 27.05
C VAL A 70 -24.24 15.35 26.37
N THR A 71 -22.95 15.49 26.68
CA THR A 71 -22.06 16.48 26.07
C THR A 71 -21.46 15.93 24.79
N GLU A 72 -21.01 16.82 23.90
CA GLU A 72 -20.29 16.39 22.69
C GLU A 72 -18.98 15.66 23.01
N ALA A 73 -18.31 16.02 24.10
CA ALA A 73 -17.10 15.34 24.56
C ALA A 73 -17.39 13.89 24.98
N ALA A 74 -18.45 13.66 25.77
CA ALA A 74 -18.83 12.31 26.18
C ALA A 74 -19.25 11.43 24.99
N LEU A 75 -19.93 12.00 23.99
CA LEU A 75 -20.26 11.29 22.74
C LEU A 75 -19.00 10.91 21.95
N ASP A 76 -18.00 11.79 21.94
CA ASP A 76 -16.73 11.53 21.27
C ASP A 76 -15.93 10.42 21.97
N ASP A 77 -15.88 10.45 23.30
CA ASP A 77 -15.26 9.39 24.11
C ASP A 77 -15.91 8.03 23.83
N VAL A 78 -17.25 7.97 23.84
CA VAL A 78 -18.01 6.75 23.51
C VAL A 78 -17.67 6.25 22.11
N ALA A 79 -17.57 7.14 21.12
CA ALA A 79 -17.25 6.77 19.76
C ALA A 79 -15.84 6.20 19.60
N HIS A 80 -14.85 6.76 20.32
CA HIS A 80 -13.47 6.29 20.26
C HIS A 80 -13.24 4.95 20.99
N VAL A 81 -14.07 4.62 21.98
CA VAL A 81 -13.98 3.34 22.69
C VAL A 81 -14.85 2.24 22.08
N ALA A 82 -15.74 2.59 21.13
CA ALA A 82 -16.62 1.65 20.46
C ALA A 82 -15.84 0.54 19.74
N GLN A 83 -16.31 -0.70 19.88
CA GLN A 83 -15.62 -1.87 19.35
C GLN A 83 -15.46 -1.80 17.83
N ASP A 84 -16.50 -1.39 17.11
CA ASP A 84 -16.48 -1.26 15.65
C ASP A 84 -15.42 -0.27 15.18
N TYR A 85 -15.24 0.85 15.90
CA TYR A 85 -14.20 1.82 15.59
C TYR A 85 -12.79 1.26 15.85
N LYS A 86 -12.61 0.51 16.95
CA LYS A 86 -11.33 -0.15 17.24
C LYS A 86 -10.97 -1.17 16.16
N VAL A 87 -11.93 -1.99 15.72
CA VAL A 87 -11.74 -2.94 14.62
C VAL A 87 -11.37 -2.20 13.34
N LEU A 88 -12.10 -1.13 13.00
CA LEU A 88 -11.81 -0.31 11.82
C LEU A 88 -10.36 0.22 11.82
N VAL A 89 -9.88 0.75 12.96
CA VAL A 89 -8.51 1.25 13.12
C VAL A 89 -7.47 0.13 13.06
N ALA A 90 -7.75 -1.02 13.67
CA ALA A 90 -6.86 -2.17 13.64
C ALA A 90 -6.68 -2.69 12.19
N THR A 91 -7.79 -2.91 11.48
CA THR A 91 -7.75 -3.31 10.06
C THR A 91 -7.00 -2.30 9.20
N ALA A 92 -7.22 -0.99 9.40
CA ALA A 92 -6.46 0.01 8.65
C ALA A 92 -4.95 -0.01 8.95
N THR A 93 -4.57 -0.39 10.17
CA THR A 93 -3.16 -0.54 10.54
C THR A 93 -2.53 -1.73 9.81
N GLU A 94 -3.23 -2.86 9.76
CA GLU A 94 -2.82 -4.06 9.02
C GLU A 94 -2.71 -3.78 7.52
N GLU A 95 -3.75 -3.18 6.92
CA GLU A 95 -3.79 -2.79 5.51
C GLU A 95 -2.66 -1.83 5.13
N ARG A 96 -2.31 -0.87 6.01
CA ARG A 96 -1.18 0.04 5.80
C ARG A 96 0.17 -0.66 5.91
N ALA A 97 0.31 -1.61 6.82
CA ALA A 97 1.52 -2.41 6.94
C ALA A 97 1.72 -3.27 5.68
N GLU A 98 0.66 -3.90 5.19
CA GLU A 98 0.67 -4.65 3.93
C GLU A 98 1.08 -3.77 2.75
N LEU A 99 0.48 -2.59 2.63
CA LEU A 99 0.84 -1.64 1.58
C LEU A 99 2.32 -1.23 1.64
N ALA A 100 2.85 -0.98 2.84
CA ALA A 100 4.26 -0.64 3.02
C ALA A 100 5.20 -1.77 2.59
N VAL A 101 4.84 -3.03 2.87
CA VAL A 101 5.60 -4.20 2.40
C VAL A 101 5.62 -4.26 0.87
N ILE A 102 4.46 -4.09 0.23
CA ILE A 102 4.38 -4.11 -1.25
C ILE A 102 5.16 -2.95 -1.87
N ASP A 103 5.08 -1.76 -1.28
CA ASP A 103 5.82 -0.59 -1.77
C ASP A 103 7.34 -0.81 -1.70
N ASN A 104 7.84 -1.43 -0.63
CA ASN A 104 9.25 -1.80 -0.51
C ASN A 104 9.65 -2.84 -1.56
N GLN A 105 8.83 -3.87 -1.80
CA GLN A 105 9.10 -4.87 -2.84
C GLN A 105 9.17 -4.24 -4.24
N ILE A 106 8.28 -3.28 -4.53
CA ILE A 106 8.32 -2.52 -5.79
C ILE A 106 9.62 -1.71 -5.89
N MET A 107 10.07 -1.10 -4.80
CA MET A 107 11.33 -0.35 -4.74
C MET A 107 12.52 -1.26 -5.00
N ASP A 108 12.60 -2.40 -4.31
CA ASP A 108 13.67 -3.39 -4.49
C ASP A 108 13.77 -3.86 -5.94
N ILE A 109 12.64 -4.11 -6.60
CA ILE A 109 12.63 -4.47 -8.04
C ILE A 109 13.17 -3.32 -8.91
N ASN A 110 12.81 -2.07 -8.63
CA ASN A 110 13.33 -0.93 -9.39
C ASN A 110 14.85 -0.81 -9.22
N ASP A 111 15.36 -1.04 -8.01
CA ASP A 111 16.79 -1.00 -7.70
C ASP A 111 17.55 -2.14 -8.40
N LEU A 112 16.97 -3.34 -8.44
CA LEU A 112 17.51 -4.47 -9.21
C LEU A 112 17.61 -4.14 -10.70
N ILE A 113 16.54 -3.60 -11.29
CA ILE A 113 16.53 -3.19 -12.70
C ILE A 113 17.60 -2.12 -12.96
N TYR A 114 17.74 -1.14 -12.07
CA TYR A 114 18.74 -0.09 -12.21
C TYR A 114 20.18 -0.63 -12.12
N ARG A 115 20.44 -1.50 -11.13
CA ARG A 115 21.73 -2.19 -10.95
C ARG A 115 22.11 -2.98 -12.19
N ASP A 116 21.20 -3.81 -12.70
CA ASP A 116 21.48 -4.72 -13.80
C ASP A 116 21.71 -3.96 -15.11
N ASN A 117 20.94 -2.91 -15.37
CA ASN A 117 21.20 -2.00 -16.48
C ASN A 117 22.60 -1.37 -16.39
N THR A 118 23.00 -0.91 -15.20
CA THR A 118 24.33 -0.33 -14.96
C THR A 118 25.45 -1.33 -15.23
N LEU A 119 25.29 -2.58 -14.77
CA LEU A 119 26.25 -3.66 -15.03
C LEU A 119 26.39 -3.96 -16.53
N ILE A 120 25.27 -4.04 -17.26
CA ILE A 120 25.29 -4.26 -18.71
C ILE A 120 26.03 -3.13 -19.43
N PHE A 121 25.79 -1.87 -19.05
CA PHE A 121 26.50 -0.73 -19.64
C PHE A 121 28.00 -0.79 -19.39
N HIS A 122 28.43 -1.10 -18.17
CA HIS A 122 29.85 -1.24 -17.84
C HIS A 122 30.52 -2.39 -18.61
N LEU A 123 29.92 -3.59 -18.63
CA LEU A 123 30.44 -4.74 -19.38
C LEU A 123 30.54 -4.45 -20.89
N THR A 124 29.54 -3.75 -21.44
CA THR A 124 29.54 -3.36 -22.85
C THR A 124 30.64 -2.34 -23.13
N ALA A 125 30.87 -1.38 -22.23
CA ALA A 125 31.95 -0.41 -22.37
C ALA A 125 33.33 -1.07 -22.32
N GLU A 126 33.56 -1.99 -21.37
CA GLU A 126 34.81 -2.75 -21.26
C GLU A 126 35.10 -3.60 -22.50
N SER A 127 34.07 -4.27 -23.06
CA SER A 127 34.22 -5.06 -24.28
C SER A 127 34.62 -4.27 -25.53
N LYS A 128 34.40 -2.95 -25.53
CA LYS A 128 34.79 -2.05 -26.63
C LYS A 128 36.19 -1.47 -26.48
N LEU A 129 36.81 -1.63 -25.31
CA LEU A 129 38.16 -1.15 -24.99
C LEU A 129 39.24 -2.23 -25.19
N GLN A 130 38.83 -3.50 -25.35
CA GLN A 130 39.69 -4.64 -25.71
C GLN A 130 39.71 -4.86 -27.22
#